data_AF-A0A6B3GJR7-F1
#
_entry.id   AF-A0A6B3GJR7-F1
#
_cell.length_a   1.000
_cell.length_b   1.000
_cell.length_c   1.000
_cell.angle_alpha   90.00
_cell.angle_beta   90.00
_cell.angle_gamma   90.00
#
_symmetry.space_group_name_H-M   'P 1'
#
loop_
_entity.id
_entity.type
_entity.pdbx_description
1 polymer ?
#
loop_
_entity_poly.entity_id
_entity_poly.type
_entity_poly.pdbx_seq_one_letter_code
_entity_poly.pdbx_strand_id
1 'polypeptide(L)'
;MRTPFGTWIYLLLVISGGAWVLGLQTAWWQRLLAVLAVFGLAVADAAHTAVVSELRERTAHGLDSLSTYIRGPLAIAGGAWLTGFTLPATGRVVLAAAVLTVVLFERSMTVPVARTAR
;
A
#
# COMPACT_ATOMS: atom_id res chain seq x y z
N MET A 1 13.70 9.03 -5.67
CA MET A 1 14.23 8.56 -4.37
C MET A 1 13.05 8.39 -3.43
N ARG A 2 12.65 7.16 -3.05
CA ARG A 2 11.62 6.95 -2.02
C ARG A 2 12.26 7.32 -0.68
N THR A 3 11.68 8.28 0.03
CA THR A 3 12.16 8.65 1.36
C THR A 3 12.02 7.46 2.31
N PRO A 4 12.88 7.34 3.33
CA PRO A 4 12.77 6.30 4.37
C PRO A 4 11.34 6.15 4.89
N PHE A 5 10.73 7.30 5.18
CA PHE A 5 9.35 7.43 5.65
C PHE A 5 8.30 6.88 4.66
N GLY A 6 8.49 7.12 3.36
CA GLY A 6 7.58 6.65 2.32
C GLY A 6 7.53 5.13 2.19
N THR A 7 8.63 4.43 2.49
CA THR A 7 8.68 2.96 2.43
C THR A 7 7.84 2.33 3.53
N TRP A 8 7.92 2.86 4.76
CA TRP A 8 7.16 2.38 5.90
C TRP A 8 5.66 2.62 5.74
N ILE A 9 5.27 3.80 5.25
CA ILE A 9 3.86 4.10 4.94
C ILE A 9 3.33 3.15 3.87
N TYR A 10 4.12 2.90 2.82
CA TYR A 10 3.71 1.95 1.78
C TYR A 10 3.59 0.52 2.31
N LEU A 11 4.50 0.08 3.17
CA LEU A 11 4.39 -1.22 3.84
C LEU A 11 3.10 -1.32 4.65
N LEU A 12 2.81 -0.31 5.49
CA LEU A 12 1.58 -0.24 6.28
C LEU A 12 0.35 -0.42 5.40
N LEU A 13 0.25 0.38 4.32
CA LEU A 13 -0.88 0.33 3.40
C LEU A 13 -1.03 -1.04 2.73
N VAL A 14 0.08 -1.66 2.29
CA VAL A 14 0.05 -2.99 1.64
C VAL A 14 -0.38 -4.07 2.63
N ILE A 15 0.16 -4.09 3.86
CA ILE A 15 -0.23 -5.07 4.89
C ILE A 15 -1.70 -4.87 5.31
N SER A 16 -2.12 -3.62 5.55
CA SER A 16 -3.51 -3.30 5.86
C SER A 16 -4.45 -3.67 4.72
N GLY A 17 -4.03 -3.54 3.47
CA GLY A 17 -4.79 -3.98 2.31
C GLY A 17 -4.98 -5.49 2.28
N GLY A 18 -3.93 -6.25 2.59
CA GLY A 18 -4.02 -7.70 2.78
C GLY A 18 -5.02 -8.07 3.89
N ALA A 19 -4.97 -7.38 5.03
CA ALA A 19 -5.91 -7.58 6.13
C ALA A 19 -7.36 -7.27 5.73
N TRP A 20 -7.57 -6.24 4.92
CA TRP A 20 -8.89 -5.88 4.39
C TRP A 20 -9.45 -6.91 3.42
N VAL A 21 -8.63 -7.41 2.50
CA VAL A 21 -9.00 -8.46 1.54
C VAL A 21 -9.37 -9.75 2.28
N LEU A 22 -8.60 -10.13 3.30
CA LEU A 22 -8.90 -11.26 4.18
C LEU A 22 -10.14 -11.02 5.06
N GLY A 23 -10.62 -9.79 5.14
CA GLY A 23 -11.80 -9.44 5.91
C GLY A 23 -11.60 -9.43 7.41
N LEU A 24 -10.37 -9.19 7.87
CA LEU A 24 -10.08 -9.03 9.28
C LEU A 24 -10.83 -7.82 9.84
N GLN A 25 -11.83 -8.14 10.65
CA GLN A 25 -12.59 -7.19 11.46
C GLN A 25 -11.74 -6.85 12.68
N THR A 26 -11.18 -5.64 12.70
CA THR A 26 -10.41 -5.14 13.84
C THR A 26 -11.09 -3.91 14.43
N ALA A 27 -10.98 -3.78 15.75
CA ALA A 27 -11.44 -2.59 16.44
C ALA A 27 -10.57 -1.39 16.06
N TRP A 28 -11.13 -0.17 16.14
CA TRP A 28 -10.43 1.07 15.80
C TRP A 28 -9.11 1.25 16.57
N TRP A 29 -9.04 0.79 17.82
CA TRP A 29 -7.83 0.83 18.65
C TRP A 29 -6.73 -0.13 18.15
N GLN A 30 -7.09 -1.29 17.59
CA GLN A 30 -6.12 -2.22 16.99
C GLN A 30 -5.50 -1.63 15.73
N ARG A 31 -6.29 -0.88 14.95
CA ARG A 31 -5.81 -0.13 13.78
C ARG A 31 -4.85 0.98 14.20
N LEU A 32 -5.18 1.71 15.27
CA LEU A 32 -4.30 2.71 15.85
C LEU A 32 -2.96 2.13 16.32
N LEU A 33 -2.97 0.98 17.01
CA LEU A 33 -1.74 0.30 17.43
C LEU A 33 -0.88 -0.12 16.23
N ALA A 34 -1.48 -0.61 15.14
CA ALA A 34 -0.75 -0.95 13.92
C ALA A 34 -0.09 0.29 13.28
N VAL A 35 -0.82 1.41 13.21
CA VAL A 35 -0.28 2.69 12.71
C VAL A 35 0.87 3.17 13.59
N LEU A 36 0.69 3.14 14.92
CA LEU A 36 1.72 3.56 15.88
C LEU A 36 2.98 2.69 15.80
N ALA A 37 2.84 1.37 15.62
CA ALA A 37 3.97 0.47 15.47
C ALA A 37 4.82 0.82 14.24
N VAL A 38 4.18 1.09 13.09
CA VAL A 38 4.90 1.53 11.89
C VAL A 38 5.51 2.91 12.04
N PHE A 39 4.81 3.84 12.72
CA PHE A 39 5.36 5.15 13.02
C PHE A 39 6.60 5.06 13.91
N GLY A 40 6.59 4.17 14.91
CA GLY A 40 7.75 3.87 15.76
C GLY A 40 8.93 3.32 14.95
N LEU A 41 8.69 2.41 14.01
CA LEU A 41 9.69 1.92 13.05
C LEU A 41 10.25 3.05 12.19
N ALA A 42 9.41 3.95 11.68
CA ALA A 42 9.85 5.08 10.88
C ALA A 42 10.70 6.08 11.68
N VAL A 43 10.37 6.31 12.96
CA VAL A 43 11.17 7.13 13.87
C VAL A 43 12.50 6.46 14.20
N ALA A 44 12.51 5.14 14.43
CA ALA A 44 13.74 4.39 14.68
C ALA A 44 14.67 4.36 13.45
N ASP A 45 14.11 4.32 12.24
CA ASP A 45 14.84 4.45 10.98
C ASP A 45 15.45 5.86 10.84
N ALA A 46 14.69 6.91 11.19
CA ALA A 46 15.16 8.29 11.20
C ALA A 46 16.28 8.52 12.24
N ALA A 47 16.32 7.72 13.30
CA ALA A 47 17.40 7.71 14.29
C ALA A 47 18.68 6.97 13.81
N HIS A 48 18.75 6.56 12.54
CA HIS A 48 19.90 5.89 11.93
C HIS A 48 20.35 4.60 12.63
N THR A 49 19.39 3.85 13.19
CA THR A 49 19.71 2.53 13.75
C THR A 49 20.00 1.54 12.62
N ALA A 50 21.22 0.99 12.59
CA ALA A 50 21.69 0.11 11.52
C ALA A 50 20.79 -1.11 11.26
N VAL A 51 20.15 -1.63 12.31
CA VAL A 51 19.19 -2.74 12.22
C VAL A 51 17.95 -2.34 11.42
N VAL A 52 17.45 -1.11 11.60
CA VAL A 52 16.21 -0.66 10.96
C VAL A 52 16.45 -0.31 9.50
N SER A 53 17.62 0.23 9.16
CA SER A 53 17.99 0.46 7.76
C SER A 53 18.07 -0.83 6.95
N GLU A 54 18.63 -1.90 7.51
CA GLU A 54 18.68 -3.20 6.83
C GLU A 54 17.28 -3.81 6.70
N LEU A 55 16.44 -3.66 7.73
CA LEU A 55 15.03 -4.08 7.68
C LEU A 55 14.25 -3.31 6.61
N ARG A 56 14.54 -2.01 6.45
CA ARG A 56 13.96 -1.15 5.42
C ARG A 56 14.36 -1.61 4.02
N GLU A 57 15.62 -1.96 3.81
CA GLU A 57 16.10 -2.45 2.51
C GLU A 57 15.44 -3.78 2.14
N ARG A 58 15.39 -4.74 3.06
CA ARG A 58 14.67 -6.02 2.85
C ARG A 58 13.18 -5.78 2.58
N THR A 59 12.58 -4.85 3.31
CA THR A 59 11.19 -4.43 3.14
C THR A 59 10.94 -3.81 1.78
N ALA A 60 11.80 -2.86 1.36
CA ALA A 60 11.72 -2.22 0.05
C ALA A 60 11.88 -3.25 -1.06
N HIS A 61 12.78 -4.21 -0.90
CA HIS A 61 13.01 -5.27 -1.88
C HIS A 61 11.81 -6.23 -1.98
N GLY A 62 11.22 -6.64 -0.85
CA GLY A 62 10.00 -7.45 -0.85
C GLY A 62 8.79 -6.71 -1.41
N LEU A 63 8.70 -5.40 -1.15
CA LEU A 63 7.69 -4.55 -1.75
C LEU A 63 7.90 -4.36 -3.26
N ASP A 64 9.14 -4.25 -3.73
CA ASP A 64 9.46 -4.14 -5.15
C ASP A 64 9.33 -5.49 -5.88
N SER A 65 9.47 -6.62 -5.19
CA SER A 65 9.17 -7.94 -5.77
C SER A 65 7.66 -8.17 -5.95
N LEU A 66 6.82 -7.47 -5.17
CA LEU A 66 5.39 -7.44 -5.42
C LEU A 66 5.10 -6.78 -6.76
N SER A 67 4.41 -7.52 -7.64
CA SER A 67 3.92 -7.00 -8.91
C SER A 67 3.20 -5.66 -8.70
N THR A 68 3.57 -4.67 -9.51
CA THR A 68 3.00 -3.32 -9.44
C THR A 68 1.47 -3.34 -9.57
N TYR A 69 0.93 -4.34 -10.27
CA TYR A 69 -0.51 -4.58 -10.44
C TYR A 69 -1.25 -4.96 -9.16
N ILE A 70 -0.54 -5.51 -8.17
CA ILE A 70 -1.12 -5.87 -6.87
C ILE A 70 -0.88 -4.74 -5.88
N ARG A 71 0.33 -4.17 -5.88
CA ARG A 71 0.78 -3.22 -4.86
C ARG A 71 -0.06 -1.94 -4.79
N GLY A 72 -0.44 -1.36 -5.94
CA GLY A 72 -1.27 -0.16 -6.00
C GLY A 72 -2.68 -0.37 -5.44
N PRO A 73 -3.45 -1.34 -5.97
CA PRO A 73 -4.77 -1.67 -5.45
C PRO A 73 -4.76 -2.07 -3.96
N LEU A 74 -3.75 -2.84 -3.53
CA LEU A 74 -3.62 -3.25 -2.14
C LEU A 74 -3.37 -2.06 -1.22
N ALA A 75 -2.56 -1.09 -1.63
CA ALA A 75 -2.33 0.12 -0.83
C ALA A 75 -3.62 0.94 -0.65
N ILE A 76 -4.45 1.05 -1.70
CA ILE A 76 -5.75 1.74 -1.64
C ILE A 76 -6.71 0.99 -0.70
N ALA A 77 -6.77 -0.34 -0.80
CA ALA A 77 -7.54 -1.18 0.11
C ALA A 77 -7.08 -1.02 1.58
N GLY A 78 -5.78 -0.87 1.81
CA GLY A 78 -5.24 -0.59 3.14
C GLY A 78 -5.68 0.75 3.71
N GLY A 79 -5.73 1.79 2.87
CA GLY A 79 -6.32 3.08 3.24
C GLY A 79 -7.79 2.93 3.66
N ALA A 80 -8.58 2.19 2.90
CA ALA A 80 -9.98 1.91 3.23
C ALA A 80 -10.14 1.14 4.55
N TRP A 81 -9.23 0.21 4.86
CA TRP A 81 -9.24 -0.51 6.14
C TRP A 81 -8.90 0.38 7.32
N LEU A 82 -7.90 1.25 7.17
CA LEU A 82 -7.47 2.19 8.20
C LEU A 82 -8.56 3.21 8.53
N THR A 83 -9.30 3.70 7.52
CA THR A 83 -10.47 4.58 7.73
C THR A 83 -11.69 3.83 8.27
N GLY A 84 -11.62 2.50 8.37
CA GLY A 84 -12.67 1.65 8.89
C GLY A 84 -13.80 1.36 7.93
N PHE A 85 -13.55 1.49 6.63
CA PHE A 85 -14.48 1.14 5.59
C PHE A 85 -14.60 -0.39 5.45
N THR A 86 -15.51 -0.99 6.22
CA THR A 86 -15.79 -2.42 6.19
C THR A 86 -16.95 -2.73 5.25
N LEU A 87 -16.64 -3.07 4.00
CA LEU A 87 -17.62 -3.57 3.05
C LEU A 87 -17.85 -5.09 3.23
N PRO A 88 -19.05 -5.61 2.87
CA PRO A 88 -19.25 -7.04 2.66
C PRO A 88 -18.36 -7.56 1.53
N ALA A 89 -18.10 -8.87 1.49
CA ALA A 89 -17.16 -9.49 0.54
C ALA A 89 -17.39 -9.06 -0.92
N THR A 90 -18.65 -9.03 -1.37
CA THR A 90 -19.02 -8.56 -2.72
C THR A 90 -18.64 -7.10 -2.96
N GLY A 91 -18.88 -6.23 -1.97
CA GLY A 91 -18.48 -4.82 -2.05
C GLY A 91 -16.95 -4.65 -2.11
N ARG A 92 -16.19 -5.52 -1.44
CA ARG A 92 -14.73 -5.50 -1.50
C ARG A 92 -14.20 -5.85 -2.88
N VAL A 93 -14.79 -6.87 -3.52
CA VAL A 93 -14.44 -7.28 -4.88
C VAL A 93 -14.78 -6.17 -5.89
N VAL A 94 -15.95 -5.55 -5.76
CA VAL A 94 -16.34 -4.43 -6.63
C VAL A 94 -15.41 -3.24 -6.48
N LEU A 95 -15.04 -2.87 -5.25
CA LEU A 95 -14.08 -1.80 -5.00
C LEU A 95 -12.69 -2.13 -5.59
N ALA A 96 -12.21 -3.36 -5.39
CA ALA A 96 -10.94 -3.81 -5.95
C ALA A 96 -10.95 -3.77 -7.49
N ALA A 97 -12.05 -4.18 -8.13
CA ALA A 97 -12.22 -4.10 -9.57
C ALA A 97 -12.27 -2.65 -10.07
N ALA A 98 -12.98 -1.76 -9.36
CA ALA A 98 -13.04 -0.33 -9.70
C ALA A 98 -11.66 0.33 -9.61
N VAL A 99 -10.92 0.06 -8.53
CA VAL A 99 -9.54 0.55 -8.35
C VAL A 99 -8.62 0.02 -9.44
N LEU A 100 -8.68 -1.27 -9.75
CA LEU A 100 -7.88 -1.85 -10.83
C LEU A 100 -8.22 -1.21 -12.18
N THR A 101 -9.50 -0.96 -12.45
CA THR A 101 -9.96 -0.29 -13.67
C THR A 101 -9.39 1.12 -13.78
N VAL A 102 -9.43 1.90 -12.69
CA VAL A 102 -8.87 3.25 -12.65
C VAL A 102 -7.34 3.22 -12.87
N VAL A 103 -6.63 2.29 -12.23
CA VAL A 103 -5.18 2.12 -12.41
C VAL A 103 -4.83 1.76 -13.86
N LEU A 104 -5.58 0.86 -14.47
CA LEU A 104 -5.40 0.48 -15.87
C LEU A 104 -5.73 1.64 -16.82
N PHE A 105 -6.75 2.44 -16.50
CA PHE A 105 -7.18 3.60 -17.28
C PHE A 105 -6.22 4.78 -17.20
N GLU A 106 -5.70 5.10 -16.01
CA GLU A 106 -4.65 6.11 -15.86
C GLU A 106 -3.41 5.69 -16.66
N ARG A 107 -3.03 4.40 -16.57
CA ARG A 107 -1.90 3.84 -17.32
C ARG A 107 -2.11 3.93 -18.82
N SER A 108 -3.29 3.63 -19.34
CA SER A 108 -3.56 3.74 -20.79
C SER A 108 -3.48 5.18 -21.29
N MET A 109 -3.76 6.18 -20.45
CA MET A 109 -3.51 7.59 -20.79
C MET A 109 -2.03 8.00 -20.75
N THR A 110 -1.20 7.31 -19.96
CA THR A 110 0.24 7.58 -19.88
C THR A 110 1.07 6.88 -20.97
N VAL A 111 0.46 6.03 -21.79
CA VAL A 111 1.13 5.49 -22.99
C VAL A 111 1.27 6.66 -23.97
N PRO A 112 2.50 7.08 -24.34
CA PRO A 112 2.66 8.17 -25.29
C PRO A 112 2.01 7.73 -26.60
N VAL A 113 1.01 8.47 -27.05
CA VAL A 113 0.49 8.36 -28.41
C VAL A 113 1.69 8.59 -29.30
N ALA A 114 2.21 7.51 -29.89
CA ALA A 114 3.31 7.58 -30.83
C ALA A 114 2.86 8.56 -31.91
N ARG A 115 3.47 9.74 -31.92
CA ARG A 115 3.19 10.80 -32.88
C ARG A 115 3.62 10.22 -34.22
N THR A 116 2.68 9.62 -34.95
CA THR A 116 2.85 9.18 -36.32
C THR A 116 3.03 10.43 -37.17
N ALA A 117 4.28 10.88 -37.27
CA ALA A 117 4.70 11.86 -38.26
C ALA A 117 4.49 11.22 -39.64
N ARG A 118 3.51 11.74 -40.37
CA ARG A 118 3.48 11.71 -41.83
C ARG A 118 4.30 12.88 -42.35
#